data_AF-A0A8C3MS36-F1
#
_entry.id   AF-A0A8C3MS36-F1
#
_cell.length_a   1.000
_cell.length_b   1.000
_cell.length_c   1.000
_cell.angle_alpha   90.00
_cell.angle_beta   90.00
_cell.angle_gamma   90.00
#
_symmetry.space_group_name_H-M   'P 1'
#
loop_
_entity.id
_entity.type
_entity.pdbx_description
1 polymer ?
#
loop_
_entity_poly.entity_id
_entity_poly.type
_entity_poly.pdbx_seq_one_letter_code
_entity_poly.pdbx_strand_id
1 'polypeptide(L)'
;QGYHRPDYSGQTWHRQRCVLVVSVIEQLAQWHNSTVKAAVERLCDYIPEKLQGFCYVLCLCTISFSIDKEMNADVVCHSLRLCKQDPGQPLCHLYSPPKVSWFPTFLKTTDCGMSFKLELSSLKVSTAHALSRAWTLRGYHWRGRDCNDKNTTVYPGRRPDNWDAKSDSNCNGIWVSADSRGVVLLGDSAGAHFHIPPEWMTVTQMSAKSFANLPMAFSDEFDWPQFSEITGFLNSTIGGWTDSLYLRLRKRNRCNHRDLQNISQNGGSSGNLLSLIKSLARNQLLDNPAIVIYATIGNDVCNGERDTLAHMTTPKEMLSNVVQALRYLDTHLPNGSHVILTGLVDGRFLWDNLHDRYHPLGQLNKDVTYSQVYSFLNCLQVSPCSGWLTPNETLRNLTSERALQLSNVLKEIARSEKFANFDIFYMDFPLRQTAEEWRKMGGEPWQLIEPVDGFHPSQIAAALGTSITWQKALHEWPQVLGKENPFNDQIEAIFKDQGGH
;
A
#
# COMPACT_ATOMS: atom_id res chain seq x y z
N GLN A 1 -17.83 12.98 -13.38
CA GLN A 1 -18.00 12.07 -14.54
C GLN A 1 -17.51 10.69 -14.13
N GLY A 2 -18.23 9.65 -14.54
CA GLY A 2 -18.35 8.35 -13.86
C GLY A 2 -17.06 7.62 -13.55
N TYR A 3 -16.91 7.22 -12.29
CA TYR A 3 -15.93 6.24 -11.83
C TYR A 3 -16.45 4.84 -12.22
N HIS A 4 -15.83 4.22 -13.21
CA HIS A 4 -15.80 2.77 -13.25
C HIS A 4 -14.74 2.32 -12.26
N ARG A 5 -15.17 1.91 -11.07
CA ARG A 5 -14.39 0.88 -10.34
C ARG A 5 -14.23 -0.29 -11.31
N PRO A 6 -13.08 -0.95 -11.38
CA PRO A 6 -13.06 -2.28 -11.97
C PRO A 6 -14.14 -3.10 -11.25
N ASP A 7 -15.12 -3.57 -12.02
CA ASP A 7 -16.19 -4.42 -11.55
C ASP A 7 -15.59 -5.80 -11.24
N TYR A 8 -14.76 -5.85 -10.19
CA TYR A 8 -14.46 -7.09 -9.51
C TYR A 8 -15.78 -7.49 -8.87
N SER A 9 -16.54 -8.35 -9.57
CA SER A 9 -17.80 -8.90 -9.10
C SER A 9 -17.69 -9.19 -7.60
N GLY A 10 -18.55 -8.59 -6.77
CA GLY A 10 -18.43 -8.69 -5.29
C GLY A 10 -18.29 -10.14 -4.78
N GLN A 11 -18.71 -11.10 -5.60
CA GLN A 11 -18.57 -12.56 -5.42
C GLN A 11 -17.12 -13.07 -5.30
N THR A 12 -16.08 -12.44 -5.84
CA THR A 12 -14.68 -12.91 -5.68
C THR A 12 -14.11 -12.61 -4.30
N TRP A 13 -14.34 -11.39 -3.78
CA TRP A 13 -13.89 -10.97 -2.45
C TRP A 13 -14.50 -11.77 -1.30
N HIS A 14 -15.73 -12.26 -1.46
CA HIS A 14 -16.38 -13.12 -0.46
C HIS A 14 -15.64 -14.46 -0.26
N ARG A 15 -14.91 -14.94 -1.28
CA ARG A 15 -14.23 -16.26 -1.27
C ARG A 15 -13.01 -16.28 -0.37
N GLN A 16 -12.05 -15.40 -0.66
CA GLN A 16 -10.82 -15.29 0.12
C GLN A 16 -11.11 -14.92 1.58
N ARG A 17 -12.06 -14.00 1.81
CA ARG A 17 -12.47 -13.57 3.16
C ARG A 17 -13.06 -14.72 3.96
N CYS A 18 -13.90 -15.56 3.34
CA CYS A 18 -14.46 -16.72 4.01
C CYS A 18 -13.35 -17.68 4.45
N VAL A 19 -12.45 -18.06 3.54
CA VAL A 19 -11.37 -19.01 3.84
C VAL A 19 -10.47 -18.47 4.96
N LEU A 20 -10.12 -17.18 4.91
CA LEU A 20 -9.35 -16.51 5.95
C LEU A 20 -10.03 -16.61 7.32
N VAL A 21 -11.31 -16.20 7.41
CA VAL A 21 -12.06 -16.16 8.68
C VAL A 21 -12.22 -17.57 9.26
N VAL A 22 -12.61 -18.54 8.44
CA VAL A 22 -12.77 -19.93 8.89
C VAL A 22 -11.43 -20.51 9.36
N SER A 23 -10.34 -20.26 8.63
CA SER A 23 -8.99 -20.71 9.03
C SER A 23 -8.57 -20.14 10.39
N VAL A 24 -8.79 -18.84 10.62
CA VAL A 24 -8.46 -18.19 11.90
C VAL A 24 -9.29 -18.75 13.05
N ILE A 25 -10.59 -19.00 12.83
CA ILE A 25 -11.47 -19.59 13.85
C ILE A 25 -11.03 -21.01 14.20
N GLU A 26 -10.75 -21.86 13.20
CA GLU A 26 -10.30 -23.23 13.40
C GLU A 26 -8.97 -23.26 14.17
N GLN A 27 -8.01 -22.41 13.79
CA GLN A 27 -6.73 -22.30 14.48
C GLN A 27 -6.87 -21.75 15.91
N LEU A 28 -7.77 -20.80 16.16
CA LEU A 28 -8.07 -20.31 17.50
C LEU A 28 -8.67 -21.40 18.38
N ALA A 29 -9.60 -22.19 17.84
CA ALA A 29 -10.20 -23.32 18.52
C ALA A 29 -9.13 -24.36 18.91
N GLN A 30 -8.26 -24.71 17.95
CA GLN A 30 -7.12 -25.60 18.15
C GLN A 30 -6.15 -25.06 19.22
N TRP A 31 -5.70 -23.81 19.09
CA TRP A 31 -4.71 -23.20 19.97
C TRP A 31 -5.18 -23.13 21.43
N HIS A 32 -6.46 -22.84 21.65
CA HIS A 32 -7.03 -22.74 22.98
C HIS A 32 -7.72 -24.01 23.48
N ASN A 33 -7.61 -25.12 22.73
CA ASN A 33 -8.29 -26.38 23.03
C ASN A 33 -9.76 -26.16 23.40
N SER A 34 -10.48 -25.43 22.55
CA SER A 34 -11.84 -24.94 22.80
C SER A 34 -12.79 -25.29 21.65
N THR A 35 -14.09 -25.12 21.86
CA THR A 35 -15.07 -25.32 20.80
C THR A 35 -14.99 -24.19 19.77
N VAL A 36 -15.42 -24.46 18.53
CA VAL A 36 -15.54 -23.44 17.46
C VAL A 36 -16.38 -22.24 17.92
N LYS A 37 -17.45 -22.49 18.68
CA LYS A 37 -18.28 -21.43 19.26
C LYS A 37 -17.48 -20.52 20.21
N ALA A 38 -16.74 -21.11 21.15
CA ALA A 38 -15.90 -20.36 22.07
C ALA A 38 -14.75 -19.60 21.37
N ALA A 39 -14.23 -20.15 20.27
CA ALA A 39 -13.24 -19.48 19.43
C ALA A 39 -13.81 -18.25 18.72
N VAL A 40 -15.05 -18.31 18.24
CA VAL A 40 -15.74 -17.15 17.64
C VAL A 40 -16.05 -16.07 18.66
N GLU A 41 -16.59 -16.44 19.82
CA GLU A 41 -16.82 -15.49 20.92
C GLU A 41 -15.52 -14.76 21.25
N ARG A 42 -14.43 -15.50 21.42
CA ARG A 42 -13.09 -14.94 21.65
C ARG A 42 -12.61 -14.02 20.53
N LEU A 43 -12.72 -14.44 19.26
CA LEU A 43 -12.31 -13.62 18.13
C LEU A 43 -13.08 -12.31 18.10
N CYS A 44 -14.40 -12.36 18.28
CA CYS A 44 -15.25 -11.18 18.25
C CYS A 44 -15.04 -10.28 19.47
N ASP A 45 -14.68 -10.82 20.63
CA ASP A 45 -14.31 -10.02 21.80
C ASP A 45 -12.98 -9.28 21.60
N TYR A 46 -12.10 -9.75 20.71
CA TYR A 46 -10.88 -9.04 20.33
C TYR A 46 -11.12 -7.89 19.35
N ILE A 47 -12.24 -7.90 18.62
CA ILE A 47 -12.58 -6.84 17.67
C ILE A 47 -13.04 -5.59 18.45
N PRO A 48 -12.68 -4.36 17.99
CA PRO A 48 -13.12 -3.13 18.63
C PRO A 48 -14.64 -3.06 18.80
N GLU A 49 -15.12 -2.56 19.94
CA GLU A 49 -16.54 -2.57 20.37
C GLU A 49 -17.52 -2.16 19.26
N LYS A 50 -17.22 -1.09 18.51
CA LYS A 50 -18.05 -0.59 17.41
C LYS A 50 -18.24 -1.58 16.25
N LEU A 51 -17.38 -2.59 16.13
CA LEU A 51 -17.36 -3.59 15.06
C LEU A 51 -17.71 -5.00 15.56
N GLN A 52 -17.85 -5.21 16.87
CA GLN A 52 -18.13 -6.54 17.44
C GLN A 52 -19.45 -7.12 16.93
N GLY A 53 -20.50 -6.32 16.86
CA GLY A 53 -21.80 -6.76 16.32
C GLY A 53 -21.68 -7.28 14.88
N PHE A 54 -20.85 -6.64 14.06
CA PHE A 54 -20.57 -7.11 12.69
C PHE A 54 -19.78 -8.42 12.70
N CYS A 55 -18.79 -8.57 13.59
CA CYS A 55 -18.04 -9.81 13.74
C CYS A 55 -18.94 -11.00 14.06
N TYR A 56 -19.83 -10.86 15.05
CA TYR A 56 -20.73 -11.94 15.46
C TYR A 56 -21.65 -12.36 14.31
N VAL A 57 -22.21 -11.41 13.56
CA VAL A 57 -23.05 -11.71 12.39
C VAL A 57 -22.25 -12.44 11.31
N LEU A 58 -21.04 -11.98 11.01
CA LEU A 58 -20.16 -12.59 10.01
C LEU A 58 -19.78 -14.03 10.39
N CYS A 59 -19.39 -14.26 11.64
CA CYS A 59 -18.91 -15.56 12.11
C CYS A 59 -20.06 -16.55 12.35
N LEU A 60 -21.24 -16.10 12.81
CA LEU A 60 -22.38 -17.02 13.03
C LEU A 60 -22.85 -17.68 11.72
N CYS A 61 -22.73 -17.01 10.58
CA CYS A 61 -23.01 -17.64 9.28
C CYS A 61 -21.97 -18.69 8.87
N THR A 62 -20.73 -18.64 9.38
CA THR A 62 -19.69 -19.64 9.06
C THR A 62 -19.69 -20.84 10.02
N ILE A 63 -20.10 -20.64 11.28
CA ILE A 63 -20.08 -21.66 12.35
C ILE A 63 -21.00 -22.86 12.09
N SER A 64 -22.17 -22.66 11.47
CA SER A 64 -23.18 -23.73 11.33
C SER A 64 -22.70 -24.95 10.52
N PHE A 65 -21.56 -24.85 9.81
CA PHE A 65 -20.99 -25.92 8.98
C PHE A 65 -19.68 -26.52 9.54
N SER A 66 -18.84 -25.76 10.26
CA SER A 66 -17.51 -26.22 10.69
C SER A 66 -17.51 -27.18 11.89
N ILE A 67 -18.64 -27.34 12.60
CA ILE A 67 -18.65 -28.02 13.92
C ILE A 67 -18.56 -29.55 13.84
N ASP A 68 -18.88 -30.19 12.71
CA ASP A 68 -19.10 -31.66 12.69
C ASP A 68 -18.17 -32.47 11.78
N LYS A 69 -17.26 -31.86 11.01
CA LYS A 69 -16.43 -32.62 10.05
C LYS A 69 -15.01 -32.07 9.94
N GLU A 70 -14.02 -32.97 9.80
CA GLU A 70 -12.61 -32.72 9.45
C GLU A 70 -12.47 -32.10 8.04
N MET A 71 -13.09 -30.94 7.81
CA MET A 71 -13.12 -30.26 6.53
C MET A 71 -12.23 -29.02 6.58
N ASN A 72 -11.36 -28.86 5.59
CA ASN A 72 -10.57 -27.65 5.44
C ASN A 72 -11.46 -26.42 5.14
N ALA A 73 -11.00 -25.24 5.54
CA ALA A 73 -11.73 -23.97 5.38
C ALA A 73 -12.19 -23.67 3.94
N ASP A 74 -11.41 -24.04 2.93
CA ASP A 74 -11.79 -23.88 1.52
C ASP A 74 -13.02 -24.73 1.15
N VAL A 75 -13.08 -25.98 1.60
CA VAL A 75 -14.23 -26.88 1.39
C VAL A 75 -15.49 -26.36 2.12
N VAL A 76 -15.33 -25.81 3.32
CA VAL A 76 -16.44 -25.14 4.05
C VAL A 76 -16.99 -23.97 3.23
N CYS A 77 -16.12 -23.11 2.71
CA CYS A 77 -16.53 -21.92 1.94
C CYS A 77 -17.17 -22.25 0.58
N HIS A 78 -16.74 -23.33 -0.08
CA HIS A 78 -17.44 -23.88 -1.26
C HIS A 78 -18.83 -24.43 -0.88
N SER A 79 -18.95 -25.13 0.24
CA SER A 79 -20.23 -25.68 0.73
C SER A 79 -21.25 -24.60 1.07
N LEU A 80 -20.78 -23.46 1.60
CA LEU A 80 -21.61 -22.27 1.88
C LEU A 80 -22.01 -21.49 0.63
N ARG A 81 -21.57 -21.89 -0.57
CA ARG A 81 -21.76 -21.17 -1.85
C ARG A 81 -21.23 -19.73 -1.83
N LEU A 82 -20.37 -19.40 -0.87
CA LEU A 82 -19.61 -18.15 -0.84
C LEU A 82 -18.49 -18.22 -1.89
N CYS A 83 -18.00 -19.43 -2.18
CA CYS A 83 -17.23 -19.75 -3.36
C CYS A 83 -18.12 -20.37 -4.45
N LYS A 84 -18.55 -19.56 -5.43
CA LYS A 84 -19.21 -20.08 -6.64
C LYS A 84 -18.17 -20.58 -7.64
N GLN A 85 -18.46 -21.75 -8.22
CA GLN A 85 -17.70 -22.37 -9.29
C GLN A 85 -18.42 -22.08 -10.61
N ASP A 86 -17.74 -21.42 -11.56
CA ASP A 86 -18.25 -21.30 -12.91
C ASP A 86 -18.22 -22.68 -13.59
N PRO A 87 -19.23 -23.03 -14.41
CA PRO A 87 -19.24 -24.30 -15.13
C PRO A 87 -17.93 -24.54 -15.89
N GLY A 88 -17.26 -25.65 -15.62
CA GLY A 88 -16.01 -26.05 -16.27
C GLY A 88 -14.71 -25.51 -15.64
N GLN A 89 -14.77 -24.73 -14.55
CA GLN A 89 -13.58 -24.33 -13.79
C GLN A 89 -13.27 -25.34 -12.67
N PRO A 90 -12.00 -25.65 -12.35
CA PRO A 90 -11.66 -26.49 -11.19
C PRO A 90 -11.98 -25.77 -9.86
N LEU A 91 -12.14 -26.56 -8.79
CA LEU A 91 -12.24 -26.02 -7.44
C LEU A 91 -10.89 -25.42 -7.00
N CYS A 92 -10.92 -24.19 -6.50
CA CYS A 92 -9.74 -23.55 -5.94
C CYS A 92 -9.54 -24.04 -4.51
N HIS A 93 -8.37 -24.62 -4.24
CA HIS A 93 -7.98 -25.16 -2.95
C HIS A 93 -6.79 -24.38 -2.38
N LEU A 94 -6.87 -24.02 -1.10
CA LEU A 94 -5.76 -23.46 -0.35
C LEU A 94 -5.01 -24.57 0.39
N TYR A 95 -5.77 -25.47 1.00
CA TYR A 95 -5.24 -26.61 1.75
C TYR A 95 -5.16 -27.84 0.84
N SER A 96 -4.23 -28.75 1.16
CA SER A 96 -4.18 -30.03 0.45
C SER A 96 -5.51 -30.78 0.66
N PRO A 97 -6.21 -31.19 -0.43
CA PRO A 97 -7.47 -31.90 -0.27
C PRO A 97 -7.26 -33.24 0.43
N PRO A 98 -8.21 -33.70 1.27
CA PRO A 98 -8.11 -35.01 1.91
C PRO A 98 -8.02 -36.13 0.86
N LYS A 99 -7.24 -37.18 1.15
CA LYS A 99 -7.01 -38.32 0.25
C LYS A 99 -8.28 -39.10 -0.12
N VAL A 100 -9.39 -38.85 0.57
CA VAL A 100 -10.69 -39.48 0.30
C VAL A 100 -11.60 -38.42 -0.30
N SER A 101 -12.07 -38.67 -1.53
CA SER A 101 -13.03 -37.82 -2.23
C SER A 101 -14.40 -37.87 -1.53
N TRP A 102 -14.59 -37.10 -0.48
CA TRP A 102 -15.90 -36.90 0.10
C TRP A 102 -16.60 -35.79 -0.71
N PHE A 103 -17.40 -36.22 -1.69
CA PHE A 103 -18.54 -35.43 -2.16
C PHE A 103 -19.76 -35.86 -1.34
N PRO A 104 -20.08 -35.22 -0.22
CA PRO A 104 -21.40 -35.37 0.35
C PRO A 104 -22.37 -34.47 -0.43
N THR A 105 -23.37 -35.09 -1.02
CA THR A 105 -24.66 -34.46 -1.35
C THR A 105 -25.19 -33.75 -0.11
N PHE A 106 -25.05 -32.42 -0.04
CA PHE A 106 -25.65 -31.62 1.02
C PHE A 106 -26.74 -30.71 0.45
N LEU A 107 -27.97 -31.14 0.69
CA LEU A 107 -29.20 -30.36 0.55
C LEU A 107 -29.73 -30.05 1.96
N LYS A 108 -29.41 -28.86 2.46
CA LYS A 108 -30.30 -28.01 3.26
C LYS A 108 -29.62 -26.65 3.46
N THR A 109 -29.92 -25.73 2.56
CA THR A 109 -29.52 -24.32 2.62
C THR A 109 -30.48 -23.57 3.54
N THR A 110 -30.00 -23.09 4.69
CA THR A 110 -30.48 -21.80 5.21
C THR A 110 -29.77 -20.72 4.42
N ASP A 111 -30.56 -19.93 3.70
CA ASP A 111 -30.09 -18.83 2.86
C ASP A 111 -29.46 -17.75 3.76
N CYS A 112 -28.12 -17.74 3.90
CA CYS A 112 -27.40 -16.58 4.45
C CYS A 112 -27.30 -15.55 3.32
N GLY A 113 -28.45 -15.01 2.91
CA GLY A 113 -28.60 -13.98 1.89
C GLY A 113 -28.06 -12.64 2.37
N MET A 114 -26.75 -12.56 2.58
CA MET A 114 -26.07 -11.33 2.97
C MET A 114 -25.48 -10.64 1.74
N SER A 115 -26.31 -9.86 1.05
CA SER A 115 -25.84 -8.78 0.18
C SER A 115 -25.48 -7.58 1.07
N PHE A 116 -24.33 -7.65 1.74
CA PHE A 116 -23.84 -6.51 2.51
C PHE A 116 -22.82 -5.76 1.66
N LYS A 117 -23.31 -4.71 0.99
CA LYS A 117 -22.47 -3.55 0.75
C LYS A 117 -22.12 -3.00 2.12
N LEU A 118 -20.87 -3.17 2.55
CA LEU A 118 -20.31 -2.17 3.46
C LEU A 118 -20.40 -0.87 2.67
N GLU A 119 -21.44 -0.07 2.93
CA GLU A 119 -21.52 1.29 2.45
C GLU A 119 -20.45 2.12 3.18
N LEU A 120 -19.19 1.91 2.80
CA LEU A 120 -18.19 2.96 2.78
C LEU A 120 -18.51 3.99 1.67
N SER A 121 -19.67 3.88 1.02
CA SER A 121 -20.28 4.88 0.14
C SER A 121 -20.85 6.06 0.94
N SER A 122 -20.04 6.69 1.80
CA SER A 122 -20.33 8.06 2.26
C SER A 122 -19.18 8.78 2.94
N LEU A 123 -17.97 8.23 2.99
CA LEU A 123 -16.79 9.09 3.17
C LEU A 123 -16.32 9.55 1.79
N LYS A 124 -17.22 10.25 1.09
CA LYS A 124 -16.79 11.28 0.16
C LYS A 124 -16.06 12.31 1.01
N VAL A 125 -14.74 12.17 1.10
CA VAL A 125 -13.91 13.32 1.40
C VAL A 125 -14.26 14.32 0.32
N SER A 126 -14.96 15.38 0.71
CA SER A 126 -15.13 16.49 -0.22
C SER A 126 -13.71 16.95 -0.52
N THR A 127 -13.31 16.86 -1.78
CA THR A 127 -12.04 17.40 -2.29
C THR A 127 -12.00 18.93 -2.21
N ALA A 128 -12.90 19.54 -1.44
CA ALA A 128 -12.98 20.99 -1.27
C ALA A 128 -11.77 21.52 -0.49
N HIS A 129 -11.15 20.71 0.36
CA HIS A 129 -9.85 20.97 0.95
C HIS A 129 -8.99 19.72 0.81
N ALA A 130 -7.90 19.83 0.06
CA ALA A 130 -7.00 18.71 -0.16
C ALA A 130 -6.18 18.36 1.10
N LEU A 131 -6.20 19.21 2.13
CA LEU A 131 -5.48 19.10 3.39
C LEU A 131 -6.51 19.16 4.53
N SER A 132 -6.26 18.44 5.63
CA SER A 132 -7.25 18.18 6.68
C SER A 132 -6.60 17.98 8.04
N ARG A 133 -7.32 18.33 9.13
CA ARG A 133 -6.96 17.94 10.50
C ARG A 133 -7.36 16.52 10.90
N ALA A 134 -8.19 15.85 10.11
CA ALA A 134 -8.51 14.43 10.32
C ALA A 134 -7.30 13.56 9.95
N TRP A 135 -7.12 12.46 10.68
CA TRP A 135 -5.90 11.66 10.60
C TRP A 135 -5.97 10.75 9.37
N THR A 136 -7.05 9.98 9.28
CA THR A 136 -7.31 8.98 8.24
C THR A 136 -8.21 9.52 7.13
N LEU A 137 -8.70 8.67 6.21
CA LEU A 137 -9.66 9.04 5.16
C LEU A 137 -9.10 10.13 4.26
N ARG A 138 -7.89 9.88 3.72
CA ARG A 138 -7.13 10.85 2.92
C ARG A 138 -6.81 12.16 3.67
N GLY A 139 -6.78 12.10 5.00
CA GLY A 139 -6.37 13.16 5.92
C GLY A 139 -4.85 13.28 6.09
N TYR A 140 -4.38 13.70 7.26
CA TYR A 140 -2.96 14.02 7.45
C TYR A 140 -2.01 12.81 7.52
N HIS A 141 -2.51 11.58 7.60
CA HIS A 141 -1.66 10.41 7.31
C HIS A 141 -1.11 10.47 5.88
N TRP A 142 -1.86 11.08 4.96
CA TRP A 142 -1.53 11.17 3.54
C TRP A 142 -0.80 12.46 3.19
N ARG A 143 -0.98 13.54 3.94
CA ARG A 143 -0.43 14.87 3.62
C ARG A 143 -0.11 15.65 4.89
N GLY A 144 0.59 16.77 4.75
CA GLY A 144 0.76 17.69 5.88
C GLY A 144 -0.57 18.08 6.53
N ARG A 145 -0.61 18.09 7.87
CA ARG A 145 -1.79 18.54 8.60
C ARG A 145 -2.01 20.03 8.43
N ASP A 146 -3.24 20.38 8.08
CA ASP A 146 -3.67 21.76 7.96
C ASP A 146 -3.70 22.44 9.36
N CYS A 147 -2.94 23.52 9.49
CA CYS A 147 -2.89 24.33 10.69
C CYS A 147 -4.12 25.25 10.84
N ASN A 148 -4.92 25.46 9.78
CA ASN A 148 -6.17 26.23 9.81
C ASN A 148 -7.19 25.80 8.73
N ASP A 149 -7.94 24.72 8.98
CA ASP A 149 -9.05 24.21 8.11
C ASP A 149 -10.15 25.24 7.73
N LYS A 150 -10.17 26.43 8.34
CA LYS A 150 -11.14 27.49 8.02
C LYS A 150 -10.62 28.47 6.97
N ASN A 151 -9.35 28.40 6.59
CA ASN A 151 -8.73 29.33 5.66
C ASN A 151 -8.01 28.57 4.53
N THR A 152 -8.58 28.61 3.33
CA THR A 152 -8.05 27.95 2.13
C THR A 152 -6.70 28.47 1.66
N THR A 153 -6.24 29.62 2.18
CA THR A 153 -4.92 30.18 1.85
C THR A 153 -3.87 29.84 2.90
N VAL A 154 -4.18 28.98 3.87
CA VAL A 154 -3.24 28.54 4.90
C VAL A 154 -3.10 27.03 4.80
N TYR A 155 -1.93 26.54 4.39
CA TYR A 155 -1.71 25.11 4.19
C TYR A 155 -0.22 24.76 3.99
N PRO A 156 0.19 23.51 4.32
CA PRO A 156 1.54 22.99 4.05
C PRO A 156 2.10 23.28 2.65
N GLY A 157 3.28 23.90 2.62
CA GLY A 157 4.09 24.11 1.42
C GLY A 157 3.80 25.38 0.62
N ARG A 158 2.87 26.21 1.09
CA ARG A 158 2.67 27.57 0.59
C ARG A 158 3.92 28.44 0.82
N ARG A 159 4.18 29.42 -0.04
CA ARG A 159 5.14 30.51 0.28
C ARG A 159 4.55 31.38 1.40
N PRO A 160 5.34 31.77 2.41
CA PRO A 160 4.80 32.49 3.56
C PRO A 160 4.22 33.85 3.16
N ASP A 161 3.01 34.14 3.64
CA ASP A 161 2.33 35.40 3.46
C ASP A 161 3.01 36.49 4.30
N ASN A 162 3.65 37.44 3.62
CA ASN A 162 4.42 38.52 4.26
C ASN A 162 5.38 37.99 5.34
N TRP A 163 6.13 36.93 5.01
CA TRP A 163 7.08 36.26 5.91
C TRP A 163 6.44 35.67 7.17
N ASP A 164 5.13 35.41 7.15
CA ASP A 164 4.35 34.89 8.27
C ASP A 164 4.44 35.75 9.54
N ALA A 165 4.67 37.06 9.37
CA ALA A 165 4.88 38.00 10.47
C ALA A 165 3.71 38.09 11.49
N LYS A 166 2.51 37.62 11.10
CA LYS A 166 1.31 37.63 11.95
C LYS A 166 0.76 36.24 12.26
N SER A 167 0.92 35.30 11.34
CA SER A 167 0.37 33.95 11.43
C SER A 167 1.15 33.02 10.52
N ASP A 168 1.29 31.76 10.93
CA ASP A 168 1.85 30.70 10.12
C ASP A 168 0.88 30.39 8.96
N SER A 169 1.27 30.73 7.73
CA SER A 169 0.43 30.55 6.53
C SER A 169 0.79 29.28 5.75
N ASN A 170 1.90 28.64 6.08
CA ASN A 170 2.41 27.46 5.39
C ASN A 170 2.49 26.22 6.29
N CYS A 171 2.00 26.32 7.53
CA CYS A 171 1.89 25.27 8.52
C CYS A 171 3.20 24.58 8.90
N ASN A 172 4.33 25.25 8.71
CA ASN A 172 5.63 24.70 9.09
C ASN A 172 6.02 25.03 10.54
N GLY A 173 5.18 25.75 11.29
CA GLY A 173 5.40 26.13 12.68
C GLY A 173 6.41 27.25 12.90
N ILE A 174 6.78 28.00 11.84
CA ILE A 174 7.81 29.05 11.85
C ILE A 174 7.23 30.36 11.26
N TRP A 175 7.82 31.50 11.65
CA TRP A 175 7.52 32.84 11.12
C TRP A 175 8.70 33.50 10.37
N VAL A 176 9.45 32.74 9.57
CA VAL A 176 10.54 33.19 8.66
C VAL A 176 10.68 32.21 7.48
N SER A 177 11.18 32.67 6.31
CA SER A 177 11.33 31.82 5.11
C SER A 177 12.78 31.48 4.75
N ALA A 178 12.94 30.25 4.27
CA ALA A 178 14.15 29.74 3.62
C ALA A 178 13.74 29.01 2.33
N ASP A 179 14.71 28.64 1.50
CA ASP A 179 14.53 27.83 0.28
C ASP A 179 13.95 26.44 0.63
N SER A 180 12.64 26.37 0.78
CA SER A 180 11.89 25.17 1.16
C SER A 180 11.36 24.46 -0.07
N ARG A 181 11.13 23.15 0.05
CA ARG A 181 10.53 22.33 -1.00
C ARG A 181 9.77 21.16 -0.39
N GLY A 182 8.66 20.81 -1.03
CA GLY A 182 7.82 19.70 -0.61
C GLY A 182 8.27 18.36 -1.18
N VAL A 183 7.74 17.28 -0.60
CA VAL A 183 7.80 15.94 -1.19
C VAL A 183 6.42 15.53 -1.65
N VAL A 184 6.32 15.07 -2.89
CA VAL A 184 5.11 14.50 -3.45
C VAL A 184 5.44 13.10 -3.94
N LEU A 185 4.66 12.11 -3.52
CA LEU A 185 4.69 10.78 -4.11
C LEU A 185 3.49 10.61 -5.03
N LEU A 186 3.74 10.20 -6.28
CA LEU A 186 2.75 9.68 -7.21
C LEU A 186 2.96 8.17 -7.29
N GLY A 187 2.18 7.40 -6.53
CA GLY A 187 2.50 5.99 -6.28
C GLY A 187 1.32 5.04 -6.37
N ASP A 188 1.63 3.78 -6.07
CA ASP A 188 0.68 2.68 -5.96
C ASP A 188 0.57 2.20 -4.50
N SER A 189 0.11 0.97 -4.30
CA SER A 189 0.01 0.33 -2.98
C SER A 189 1.35 0.23 -2.25
N ALA A 190 2.45 -0.01 -2.94
CA ALA A 190 3.77 -0.04 -2.31
C ALA A 190 4.17 1.36 -1.82
N GLY A 191 3.89 2.38 -2.63
CA GLY A 191 4.13 3.79 -2.28
C GLY A 191 3.27 4.30 -1.12
N ALA A 192 2.02 3.84 -1.02
CA ALA A 192 1.14 4.10 0.11
C ALA A 192 1.50 3.28 1.36
N HIS A 193 2.41 2.31 1.22
CA HIS A 193 2.75 1.30 2.20
C HIS A 193 1.53 0.47 2.64
N PHE A 194 0.97 -0.26 1.69
CA PHE A 194 -0.06 -1.27 1.96
C PHE A 194 0.47 -2.32 2.93
N HIS A 195 -0.24 -2.53 4.03
CA HIS A 195 0.14 -3.51 5.05
C HIS A 195 -1.10 -4.08 5.73
N ILE A 196 -1.13 -5.41 5.81
CA ILE A 196 -2.08 -6.16 6.63
C ILE A 196 -1.29 -6.76 7.80
N PRO A 197 -1.58 -6.37 9.05
CA PRO A 197 -0.88 -6.91 10.21
C PRO A 197 -0.99 -8.45 10.29
N PRO A 198 0.13 -9.20 10.31
CA PRO A 198 0.09 -10.66 10.47
C PRO A 198 -0.54 -11.07 11.80
N GLU A 199 -0.51 -10.20 12.82
CA GLU A 199 -1.14 -10.40 14.12
C GLU A 199 -2.66 -10.59 14.04
N TRP A 200 -3.31 -10.19 12.94
CA TRP A 200 -4.73 -10.42 12.69
C TRP A 200 -5.05 -11.87 12.30
N MET A 201 -4.04 -12.68 11.97
CA MET A 201 -4.22 -14.09 11.60
C MET A 201 -3.26 -15.07 12.28
N THR A 202 -2.24 -14.59 12.99
CA THR A 202 -1.35 -15.42 13.80
C THR A 202 -1.96 -15.65 15.19
N VAL A 203 -2.74 -16.72 15.33
CA VAL A 203 -3.53 -17.02 16.54
C VAL A 203 -2.73 -17.17 17.83
N THR A 204 -1.44 -17.53 17.72
CA THR A 204 -0.55 -17.71 18.88
C THR A 204 -0.22 -16.39 19.60
N GLN A 205 -0.41 -15.25 18.92
CA GLN A 205 -0.13 -13.90 19.43
C GLN A 205 -1.39 -13.01 19.44
N MET A 206 -2.54 -13.58 19.04
CA MET A 206 -3.77 -12.83 18.83
C MET A 206 -4.40 -12.37 20.14
N SER A 207 -4.77 -11.09 20.21
CA SER A 207 -5.43 -10.47 21.35
C SER A 207 -6.25 -9.24 20.92
N ALA A 208 -6.97 -8.61 21.84
CA ALA A 208 -7.64 -7.33 21.59
C ALA A 208 -6.67 -6.23 21.10
N LYS A 209 -5.40 -6.26 21.56
CA LYS A 209 -4.37 -5.33 21.09
C LYS A 209 -4.05 -5.50 19.61
N SER A 210 -4.12 -6.73 19.09
CA SER A 210 -3.84 -7.04 17.69
C SER A 210 -4.78 -6.28 16.74
N PHE A 211 -6.04 -6.05 17.12
CA PHE A 211 -7.05 -5.39 16.29
C PHE A 211 -7.29 -3.92 16.64
N ALA A 212 -6.51 -3.33 17.54
CA ALA A 212 -6.68 -1.92 17.94
C ALA A 212 -6.49 -0.95 16.75
N ASN A 213 -5.68 -1.33 15.77
CA ASN A 213 -5.41 -0.58 14.55
C ASN A 213 -6.43 -0.85 13.42
N LEU A 214 -7.33 -1.82 13.58
CA LEU A 214 -8.26 -2.26 12.54
C LEU A 214 -9.11 -1.11 11.97
N PRO A 215 -9.75 -0.24 12.79
CA PRO A 215 -10.57 0.84 12.25
C PRO A 215 -9.76 1.86 11.45
N MET A 216 -8.52 2.15 11.89
CA MET A 216 -7.63 3.07 11.19
C MET A 216 -7.21 2.48 9.84
N ALA A 217 -6.70 1.24 9.84
CA ALA A 217 -6.28 0.56 8.62
C ALA A 217 -7.42 0.51 7.60
N PHE A 218 -8.66 0.17 8.00
CA PHE A 218 -9.81 0.22 7.07
C PHE A 218 -10.07 1.62 6.50
N SER A 219 -9.99 2.65 7.34
CA SER A 219 -10.24 4.04 6.92
C SER A 219 -9.12 4.65 6.08
N ASP A 220 -7.93 4.05 6.11
CA ASP A 220 -6.81 4.35 5.22
C ASP A 220 -6.61 3.29 4.13
N GLU A 221 -7.64 2.49 3.82
CA GLU A 221 -7.61 1.56 2.69
C GLU A 221 -6.54 0.45 2.80
N PHE A 222 -6.14 0.11 4.04
CA PHE A 222 -5.02 -0.75 4.44
C PHE A 222 -3.63 -0.19 4.12
N ASP A 223 -3.58 1.09 3.79
CA ASP A 223 -2.34 1.82 3.55
C ASP A 223 -1.86 2.51 4.82
N TRP A 224 -0.54 2.65 4.94
CA TRP A 224 0.13 3.24 6.09
C TRP A 224 1.10 4.34 5.64
N PRO A 225 0.61 5.37 4.91
CA PRO A 225 1.46 6.40 4.30
C PRO A 225 2.29 7.18 5.33
N GLN A 226 1.81 7.23 6.58
CA GLN A 226 2.51 7.80 7.74
C GLN A 226 3.79 7.05 8.15
N PHE A 227 4.02 5.83 7.63
CA PHE A 227 5.25 5.05 7.82
C PHE A 227 6.06 4.84 6.52
N SER A 228 5.48 5.17 5.36
CA SER A 228 6.04 4.90 4.03
C SER A 228 7.43 5.50 3.74
N GLU A 229 8.11 4.89 2.76
CA GLU A 229 9.47 5.25 2.27
C GLU A 229 9.62 6.74 1.91
N ILE A 230 8.58 7.35 1.34
CA ILE A 230 8.68 8.71 0.79
C ILE A 230 8.09 9.74 1.73
N THR A 231 6.92 9.46 2.32
CA THR A 231 6.14 10.45 3.08
C THR A 231 5.98 10.11 4.56
N GLY A 232 6.54 9.00 5.05
CA GLY A 232 6.40 8.59 6.43
C GLY A 232 6.90 9.65 7.42
N PHE A 233 6.21 9.83 8.54
CA PHE A 233 6.53 10.87 9.52
C PHE A 233 6.32 10.45 10.98
N LEU A 234 5.68 9.30 11.21
CA LEU A 234 5.54 8.69 12.53
C LEU A 234 6.53 7.54 12.69
N ASN A 235 6.85 7.18 13.93
CA ASN A 235 7.64 5.97 14.20
C ASN A 235 6.78 4.74 13.90
N SER A 236 7.29 3.81 13.08
CA SER A 236 6.61 2.56 12.77
C SER A 236 6.18 1.81 14.02
N THR A 237 4.93 1.35 14.00
CA THR A 237 4.35 0.44 15.00
C THR A 237 4.06 -0.96 14.43
N ILE A 238 4.46 -1.21 13.18
CA ILE A 238 4.14 -2.43 12.41
C ILE A 238 5.39 -3.28 12.13
N GLY A 239 6.45 -3.06 12.91
CA GLY A 239 7.77 -3.66 12.69
C GLY A 239 8.69 -2.77 11.84
N GLY A 240 9.99 -3.08 11.85
CA GLY A 240 11.00 -2.21 11.25
C GLY A 240 11.09 -0.84 11.92
N TRP A 241 11.57 0.17 11.18
CA TRP A 241 11.64 1.56 11.62
C TRP A 241 11.21 2.48 10.48
N THR A 242 10.81 3.70 10.83
CA THR A 242 10.51 4.72 9.83
C THR A 242 11.74 5.56 9.56
N ASP A 243 12.16 5.54 8.32
CA ASP A 243 13.09 6.47 7.70
C ASP A 243 12.45 6.83 6.37
N SER A 244 12.32 8.13 6.08
CA SER A 244 11.58 8.57 4.89
C SER A 244 12.26 9.74 4.20
N LEU A 245 12.00 9.89 2.90
CA LEU A 245 12.50 11.03 2.13
C LEU A 245 12.05 12.36 2.75
N TYR A 246 10.78 12.44 3.18
CA TYR A 246 10.24 13.59 3.89
C TYR A 246 11.00 13.91 5.19
N LEU A 247 11.23 12.94 6.08
CA LEU A 247 11.92 13.19 7.34
C LEU A 247 13.38 13.60 7.11
N ARG A 248 14.05 13.04 6.10
CA ARG A 248 15.40 13.45 5.70
C ARG A 248 15.42 14.86 5.13
N LEU A 249 14.44 15.26 4.32
CA LEU A 249 14.32 16.65 3.84
C LEU A 249 13.97 17.64 4.95
N ARG A 250 13.09 17.27 5.90
CA ARG A 250 12.81 18.09 7.09
C ARG A 250 14.06 18.25 7.95
N LYS A 251 14.86 17.20 8.12
CA LYS A 251 16.13 17.27 8.86
C LYS A 251 17.12 18.18 8.16
N ARG A 252 17.20 18.12 6.82
CA ARG A 252 18.10 18.97 6.03
C ARG A 252 17.67 20.44 6.06
N ASN A 253 16.37 20.72 6.00
CA ASN A 253 15.82 22.06 6.17
C ASN A 253 14.49 21.98 6.93
N ARG A 254 14.48 22.44 8.19
CA ARG A 254 13.31 22.40 9.07
C ARG A 254 12.11 23.22 8.55
N CYS A 255 12.33 24.16 7.63
CA CYS A 255 11.25 24.89 6.96
C CYS A 255 10.36 24.00 6.08
N ASN A 256 10.80 22.77 5.75
CA ASN A 256 10.01 21.78 5.00
C ASN A 256 8.99 21.03 5.89
N HIS A 257 8.85 21.39 7.17
CA HIS A 257 7.93 20.71 8.07
C HIS A 257 6.49 20.70 7.51
N ARG A 258 5.86 19.53 7.56
CA ARG A 258 4.54 19.17 7.00
C ARG A 258 4.41 19.22 5.47
N ASP A 259 5.41 19.68 4.71
CA ASP A 259 5.31 19.76 3.25
C ASP A 259 5.52 18.39 2.57
N LEU A 260 4.54 17.49 2.76
CA LEU A 260 4.48 16.15 2.21
C LEU A 260 3.10 15.87 1.62
N GLN A 261 3.04 15.11 0.52
CA GLN A 261 1.80 14.59 -0.06
C GLN A 261 2.02 13.20 -0.67
N ASN A 262 1.29 12.21 -0.17
CA ASN A 262 1.21 10.86 -0.71
C ASN A 262 -0.03 10.76 -1.61
N ILE A 263 0.17 10.93 -2.92
CA ILE A 263 -0.85 10.81 -3.96
C ILE A 263 -0.76 9.41 -4.56
N SER A 264 -1.01 8.41 -3.71
CA SER A 264 -0.97 7.00 -4.09
C SER A 264 -2.32 6.33 -3.93
N GLN A 265 -2.54 5.27 -4.71
CA GLN A 265 -3.74 4.44 -4.61
C GLN A 265 -3.41 2.98 -4.87
N ASN A 266 -4.05 2.09 -4.13
CA ASN A 266 -4.03 0.65 -4.42
C ASN A 266 -4.52 0.37 -5.85
N GLY A 267 -3.67 -0.29 -6.65
CA GLY A 267 -3.89 -0.49 -8.09
C GLY A 267 -3.45 0.70 -8.98
N GLY A 268 -2.74 1.68 -8.45
CA GLY A 268 -2.16 2.79 -9.22
C GLY A 268 -1.18 2.30 -10.29
N SER A 269 -1.36 2.70 -11.54
CA SER A 269 -0.51 2.37 -12.69
C SER A 269 -0.40 3.58 -13.62
N SER A 270 0.51 3.55 -14.59
CA SER A 270 0.61 4.64 -15.58
C SER A 270 -0.74 4.93 -16.25
N GLY A 271 -1.54 3.89 -16.51
CA GLY A 271 -2.83 3.99 -17.21
C GLY A 271 -3.92 4.73 -16.44
N ASN A 272 -3.84 4.81 -15.10
CA ASN A 272 -4.85 5.47 -14.27
C ASN A 272 -4.31 6.65 -13.44
N LEU A 273 -2.99 6.84 -13.38
CA LEU A 273 -2.33 7.84 -12.53
C LEU A 273 -2.77 9.27 -12.83
N LEU A 274 -3.07 9.62 -14.09
CA LEU A 274 -3.50 10.97 -14.44
C LEU A 274 -4.76 11.40 -13.65
N SER A 275 -5.64 10.46 -13.31
CA SER A 275 -6.81 10.75 -12.47
C SER A 275 -6.42 11.07 -11.03
N LEU A 276 -5.41 10.37 -10.49
CA LEU A 276 -4.87 10.56 -9.16
C LEU A 276 -4.12 11.89 -9.01
N ILE A 277 -3.31 12.24 -10.02
CA ILE A 277 -2.51 13.48 -10.03
C ILE A 277 -3.42 14.72 -9.92
N LYS A 278 -4.68 14.65 -10.36
CA LYS A 278 -5.63 15.76 -10.18
C LYS A 278 -5.96 16.07 -8.73
N SER A 279 -5.67 15.16 -7.79
CA SER A 279 -5.80 15.41 -6.35
C SER A 279 -4.56 16.09 -5.74
N LEU A 280 -3.48 16.27 -6.51
CA LEU A 280 -2.29 17.01 -6.08
C LEU A 280 -2.67 18.43 -5.68
N ALA A 281 -2.24 18.86 -4.49
CA ALA A 281 -2.42 20.22 -4.03
C ALA A 281 -1.10 21.00 -4.17
N ARG A 282 -0.90 21.62 -5.34
CA ARG A 282 0.21 22.56 -5.53
C ARG A 282 -0.20 23.67 -6.47
N ASN A 283 -0.04 24.91 -6.02
CA ASN A 283 -0.27 26.10 -6.80
C ASN A 283 1.05 26.60 -7.39
N GLN A 284 1.12 26.68 -8.71
CA GLN A 284 2.32 27.04 -9.45
C GLN A 284 2.95 28.39 -9.04
N LEU A 285 2.15 29.36 -8.62
CA LEU A 285 2.61 30.71 -8.29
C LEU A 285 2.80 30.94 -6.79
N LEU A 286 1.94 30.32 -5.99
CA LEU A 286 1.83 30.61 -4.56
C LEU A 286 2.63 29.64 -3.68
N ASP A 287 2.99 28.47 -4.20
CA ASP A 287 3.63 27.44 -3.39
C ASP A 287 5.13 27.33 -3.69
N ASN A 288 5.84 26.68 -2.78
CA ASN A 288 7.24 26.32 -2.96
C ASN A 288 7.37 25.19 -4.00
N PRO A 289 8.53 25.02 -4.66
CA PRO A 289 8.77 23.87 -5.53
C PRO A 289 8.63 22.55 -4.77
N ALA A 290 8.53 21.43 -5.50
CA ALA A 290 8.42 20.11 -4.92
C ALA A 290 9.34 19.10 -5.61
N ILE A 291 9.79 18.11 -4.85
CA ILE A 291 10.38 16.87 -5.37
C ILE A 291 9.22 15.89 -5.54
N VAL A 292 8.92 15.54 -6.78
CA VAL A 292 7.89 14.58 -7.14
C VAL A 292 8.54 13.25 -7.47
N ILE A 293 8.21 12.20 -6.72
CA ILE A 293 8.61 10.84 -7.00
C ILE A 293 7.47 10.16 -7.76
N TYR A 294 7.72 9.77 -9.01
CA TYR A 294 6.83 8.91 -9.79
C TYR A 294 7.24 7.46 -9.53
N ALA A 295 6.37 6.67 -8.90
CA ALA A 295 6.65 5.31 -8.47
C ALA A 295 5.42 4.38 -8.62
N THR A 296 4.92 4.23 -9.84
CA THR A 296 4.03 3.11 -10.21
C THR A 296 4.90 1.90 -10.57
N ILE A 297 5.29 1.13 -9.56
CA ILE A 297 6.45 0.21 -9.66
C ILE A 297 6.07 -1.22 -10.08
N GLY A 298 4.78 -1.55 -10.13
CA GLY A 298 4.32 -2.92 -10.43
C GLY A 298 3.07 -3.03 -11.30
N ASN A 299 2.02 -2.25 -11.07
CA ASN A 299 0.69 -2.51 -11.66
C ASN A 299 0.60 -2.39 -13.20
N ASP A 300 1.60 -1.79 -13.85
CA ASP A 300 1.70 -1.81 -15.33
C ASP A 300 2.06 -3.21 -15.88
N VAL A 301 2.58 -4.11 -15.03
CA VAL A 301 2.81 -5.54 -15.34
C VAL A 301 2.05 -6.50 -14.42
N CYS A 302 1.58 -6.03 -13.26
CA CYS A 302 0.85 -6.85 -12.29
C CYS A 302 -0.67 -6.73 -12.45
N ASN A 303 -1.33 -7.87 -12.64
CA ASN A 303 -2.78 -7.98 -12.73
C ASN A 303 -3.23 -9.40 -12.30
N GLY A 304 -4.53 -9.56 -12.08
CA GLY A 304 -5.16 -10.84 -11.70
C GLY A 304 -5.78 -11.62 -12.86
N GLU A 305 -5.55 -11.19 -14.11
CA GLU A 305 -6.17 -11.77 -15.30
C GLU A 305 -5.58 -13.14 -15.65
N ARG A 306 -6.38 -14.01 -16.27
CA ARG A 306 -5.93 -15.35 -16.70
C ARG A 306 -4.82 -15.27 -17.74
N ASP A 307 -5.02 -14.43 -18.76
CA ASP A 307 -4.00 -14.08 -19.73
C ASP A 307 -3.29 -12.81 -19.28
N THR A 308 -2.45 -12.95 -18.26
CA THR A 308 -1.82 -11.82 -17.59
C THR A 308 -0.94 -10.99 -18.52
N LEU A 309 -0.27 -11.62 -19.50
CA LEU A 309 0.65 -10.94 -20.44
C LEU A 309 -0.10 -10.01 -21.41
N ALA A 310 -1.28 -10.41 -21.86
CA ALA A 310 -2.11 -9.60 -22.76
C ALA A 310 -2.62 -8.31 -22.10
N HIS A 311 -2.66 -8.26 -20.77
CA HIS A 311 -3.18 -7.14 -19.99
C HIS A 311 -2.07 -6.25 -19.39
N MET A 312 -0.79 -6.56 -19.66
CA MET A 312 0.31 -5.69 -19.26
C MET A 312 0.40 -4.48 -20.19
N THR A 313 0.67 -3.31 -19.61
CA THR A 313 0.92 -2.07 -20.34
C THR A 313 2.06 -2.25 -21.34
N THR A 314 1.87 -1.76 -22.55
CA THR A 314 2.89 -1.78 -23.60
C THR A 314 3.85 -0.59 -23.47
N PRO A 315 5.08 -0.67 -24.01
CA PRO A 315 6.00 0.47 -24.03
C PRO A 315 5.42 1.75 -24.64
N LYS A 316 4.56 1.61 -25.67
CA LYS A 316 3.89 2.75 -26.32
C LYS A 316 2.86 3.40 -25.39
N GLU A 317 2.07 2.61 -24.68
CA GLU A 317 1.12 3.11 -23.69
C GLU A 317 1.84 3.78 -22.53
N MET A 318 2.90 3.15 -21.99
CA MET A 318 3.71 3.73 -20.92
C MET A 318 4.25 5.11 -21.31
N LEU A 319 4.81 5.24 -22.51
CA LEU A 319 5.28 6.53 -23.03
C LEU A 319 4.14 7.56 -23.07
N SER A 320 3.01 7.19 -23.65
CA SER A 320 1.86 8.09 -23.78
C SER A 320 1.32 8.52 -22.42
N ASN A 321 1.17 7.58 -21.49
CA ASN A 321 0.62 7.80 -20.16
C ASN A 321 1.53 8.73 -19.33
N VAL A 322 2.83 8.43 -19.28
CA VAL A 322 3.80 9.17 -18.47
C VAL A 322 4.01 10.58 -19.02
N VAL A 323 4.15 10.74 -20.34
CA VAL A 323 4.30 12.09 -20.93
C VAL A 323 3.06 12.95 -20.69
N GLN A 324 1.86 12.37 -20.72
CA GLN A 324 0.63 13.09 -20.35
C GLN A 324 0.62 13.52 -18.89
N ALA A 325 1.05 12.65 -17.98
CA ALA A 325 1.19 12.98 -16.56
C ALA A 325 2.22 14.11 -16.34
N LEU A 326 3.37 14.06 -17.00
CA LEU A 326 4.41 15.09 -16.90
C LEU A 326 3.94 16.44 -17.46
N ARG A 327 3.22 16.45 -18.59
CA ARG A 327 2.60 17.68 -19.13
C ARG A 327 1.59 18.29 -18.15
N TYR A 328 0.81 17.46 -17.48
CA TYR A 328 -0.09 17.94 -16.43
C TYR A 328 0.69 18.57 -15.28
N LEU A 329 1.73 17.90 -14.77
CA LEU A 329 2.58 18.43 -13.71
C LEU A 329 3.22 19.78 -14.09
N ASP A 330 3.62 19.97 -15.35
CA ASP A 330 4.28 21.22 -15.79
C ASP A 330 3.34 22.43 -15.72
N THR A 331 2.04 22.21 -15.73
CA THR A 331 1.04 23.28 -15.56
C THR A 331 0.66 23.55 -14.10
N HIS A 332 1.14 22.73 -13.15
CA HIS A 332 0.75 22.82 -11.74
C HIS A 332 1.93 23.05 -10.79
N LEU A 333 3.10 22.49 -11.10
CA LEU A 333 4.28 22.61 -10.25
C LEU A 333 4.91 23.99 -10.40
N PRO A 334 5.30 24.64 -9.29
CA PRO A 334 6.14 25.83 -9.33
C PRO A 334 7.48 25.55 -10.01
N ASN A 335 8.00 26.55 -10.71
CA ASN A 335 9.33 26.49 -11.30
C ASN A 335 10.40 26.18 -10.23
N GLY A 336 11.39 25.37 -10.60
CA GLY A 336 12.42 24.84 -9.70
C GLY A 336 12.01 23.53 -9.01
N SER A 337 10.93 22.90 -9.46
CA SER A 337 10.56 21.55 -9.01
C SER A 337 11.43 20.49 -9.67
N HIS A 338 11.37 19.26 -9.15
CA HIS A 338 12.14 18.12 -9.68
C HIS A 338 11.25 16.88 -9.73
N VAL A 339 11.30 16.12 -10.83
CA VAL A 339 10.56 14.86 -10.96
C VAL A 339 11.55 13.71 -11.08
N ILE A 340 11.40 12.67 -10.27
CA ILE A 340 12.19 11.44 -10.33
C ILE A 340 11.28 10.31 -10.79
N LEU A 341 11.58 9.74 -11.96
CA LEU A 341 10.92 8.55 -12.48
C LEU A 341 11.61 7.30 -11.93
N THR A 342 10.86 6.46 -11.22
CA THR A 342 11.36 5.19 -10.67
C THR A 342 11.03 4.06 -11.62
N GLY A 343 12.04 3.27 -11.99
CA GLY A 343 11.85 2.04 -12.78
C GLY A 343 10.94 1.03 -12.07
N LEU A 344 10.36 0.11 -12.82
CA LEU A 344 9.61 -1.01 -12.28
C LEU A 344 10.55 -2.02 -11.62
N VAL A 345 9.99 -2.77 -10.67
CA VAL A 345 10.71 -3.82 -9.94
C VAL A 345 10.96 -5.06 -10.81
N ASP A 346 12.02 -5.82 -10.52
CA ASP A 346 12.15 -7.21 -10.95
C ASP A 346 11.54 -8.13 -9.89
N GLY A 347 10.26 -8.45 -10.03
CA GLY A 347 9.49 -9.20 -9.03
C GLY A 347 9.78 -10.70 -8.94
N ARG A 348 10.73 -11.25 -9.73
CA ARG A 348 11.20 -12.64 -9.54
C ARG A 348 11.69 -12.90 -8.12
N PHE A 349 12.27 -11.87 -7.50
CA PHE A 349 12.67 -11.83 -6.11
C PHE A 349 11.60 -12.37 -5.14
N LEU A 350 10.31 -12.13 -5.41
CA LEU A 350 9.22 -12.54 -4.53
C LEU A 350 9.10 -14.06 -4.46
N TRP A 351 8.93 -14.70 -5.62
CA TRP A 351 8.82 -16.16 -5.70
C TRP A 351 10.06 -16.82 -5.11
N ASP A 352 11.25 -16.39 -5.53
CA ASP A 352 12.53 -17.00 -5.15
C ASP A 352 12.76 -17.00 -3.63
N ASN A 353 12.22 -16.02 -2.90
CA ASN A 353 12.42 -15.89 -1.46
C ASN A 353 11.24 -16.36 -0.61
N LEU A 354 10.05 -16.59 -1.19
CA LEU A 354 8.84 -16.91 -0.42
C LEU A 354 8.23 -18.28 -0.70
N HIS A 355 8.35 -18.85 -1.91
CA HIS A 355 7.49 -19.95 -2.35
C HIS A 355 7.44 -21.16 -1.40
N ASP A 356 8.57 -21.53 -0.79
CA ASP A 356 8.69 -22.65 0.17
C ASP A 356 8.44 -22.27 1.63
N ARG A 357 8.31 -20.98 1.94
CA ARG A 357 8.08 -20.49 3.30
C ARG A 357 6.60 -20.60 3.65
N TYR A 358 6.31 -20.76 4.95
CA TYR A 358 4.94 -20.74 5.45
C TYR A 358 4.40 -19.31 5.52
N HIS A 359 3.24 -19.11 4.89
CA HIS A 359 2.42 -17.90 5.04
C HIS A 359 1.91 -17.81 6.50
N PRO A 360 1.61 -16.63 7.07
CA PRO A 360 1.10 -16.49 8.45
C PRO A 360 -0.01 -17.49 8.84
N LEU A 361 -0.97 -17.72 7.93
CA LEU A 361 -2.02 -18.74 8.12
C LEU A 361 -1.49 -20.18 8.21
N GLY A 362 -0.37 -20.51 7.58
CA GLY A 362 0.22 -21.85 7.59
C GLY A 362 1.22 -22.08 8.72
N GLN A 363 1.51 -21.08 9.55
CA GLN A 363 2.60 -21.18 10.53
C GLN A 363 2.30 -22.12 11.70
N LEU A 364 1.04 -22.16 12.16
CA LEU A 364 0.65 -23.00 13.30
C LEU A 364 0.84 -24.49 12.99
N ASN A 365 0.35 -24.93 11.83
CA ASN A 365 0.28 -26.33 11.43
C ASN A 365 1.28 -26.73 10.35
N LYS A 366 2.06 -25.77 9.83
CA LYS A 366 3.05 -25.99 8.76
C LYS A 366 2.41 -26.56 7.48
N ASP A 367 1.26 -26.02 7.10
CA ASP A 367 0.33 -26.59 6.10
C ASP A 367 -0.03 -25.64 4.94
N VAL A 368 0.36 -24.37 5.00
CA VAL A 368 0.16 -23.38 3.92
C VAL A 368 1.43 -22.60 3.63
N THR A 369 2.06 -22.89 2.48
CA THR A 369 3.18 -22.12 1.93
C THR A 369 2.71 -20.95 1.07
N TYR A 370 3.58 -19.98 0.78
CA TYR A 370 3.24 -18.91 -0.18
C TYR A 370 2.95 -19.47 -1.58
N SER A 371 3.62 -20.53 -2.02
CA SER A 371 3.29 -21.21 -3.30
C SER A 371 1.82 -21.66 -3.36
N GLN A 372 1.29 -22.19 -2.25
CA GLN A 372 -0.12 -22.57 -2.14
C GLN A 372 -1.04 -21.34 -2.14
N VAL A 373 -0.68 -20.27 -1.40
CA VAL A 373 -1.44 -19.02 -1.39
C VAL A 373 -1.51 -18.42 -2.80
N TYR A 374 -0.38 -18.29 -3.50
CA TYR A 374 -0.35 -17.73 -4.84
C TYR A 374 -1.19 -18.55 -5.82
N SER A 375 -1.09 -19.87 -5.76
CA SER A 375 -1.89 -20.78 -6.60
C SER A 375 -3.39 -20.64 -6.30
N PHE A 376 -3.77 -20.50 -5.02
CA PHE A 376 -5.15 -20.24 -4.60
C PHE A 376 -5.67 -18.90 -5.13
N LEU A 377 -4.91 -17.81 -4.98
CA LEU A 377 -5.30 -16.48 -5.45
C LEU A 377 -5.38 -16.38 -6.99
N ASN A 378 -4.46 -17.04 -7.71
CA ASN A 378 -4.49 -17.14 -9.17
C ASN A 378 -5.74 -17.88 -9.65
N CYS A 379 -6.09 -19.01 -9.02
CA CYS A 379 -7.30 -19.76 -9.34
C CYS A 379 -8.57 -18.89 -9.13
N LEU A 380 -8.57 -18.09 -8.07
CA LEU A 380 -9.64 -17.14 -7.76
C LEU A 380 -9.67 -15.89 -8.64
N GLN A 381 -8.65 -15.65 -9.48
CA GLN A 381 -8.46 -14.42 -10.27
C GLN A 381 -8.45 -13.15 -9.40
N VAL A 382 -7.83 -13.24 -8.22
CA VAL A 382 -7.63 -12.13 -7.28
C VAL A 382 -6.18 -11.99 -6.85
N SER A 383 -5.26 -12.66 -7.55
CA SER A 383 -3.83 -12.47 -7.35
C SER A 383 -3.45 -11.02 -7.66
N PRO A 384 -2.68 -10.35 -6.80
CA PRO A 384 -2.22 -9.00 -7.08
C PRO A 384 -1.24 -8.96 -8.26
N CYS A 385 -0.57 -10.09 -8.56
CA CYS A 385 0.36 -10.17 -9.68
C CYS A 385 0.54 -11.60 -10.19
N SER A 386 -0.40 -12.07 -11.03
CA SER A 386 -0.36 -13.43 -11.61
C SER A 386 0.92 -13.73 -12.41
N GLY A 387 1.57 -12.69 -12.95
CA GLY A 387 2.82 -12.80 -13.72
C GLY A 387 4.03 -13.21 -12.89
N TRP A 388 4.19 -12.66 -11.67
CA TRP A 388 5.32 -12.98 -10.79
C TRP A 388 4.99 -14.01 -9.70
N LEU A 389 3.75 -14.01 -9.20
CA LEU A 389 3.30 -14.90 -8.12
C LEU A 389 2.80 -16.23 -8.68
N THR A 390 3.72 -16.98 -9.30
CA THR A 390 3.39 -18.22 -10.03
C THR A 390 4.57 -19.19 -10.04
N PRO A 391 4.34 -20.51 -9.97
CA PRO A 391 5.41 -21.50 -10.16
C PRO A 391 5.98 -21.51 -11.58
N ASN A 392 5.25 -20.96 -12.56
CA ASN A 392 5.70 -20.92 -13.96
C ASN A 392 6.85 -19.90 -14.16
N GLU A 393 8.08 -20.41 -14.17
CA GLU A 393 9.29 -19.58 -14.34
C GLU A 393 9.31 -18.81 -15.66
N THR A 394 8.86 -19.41 -16.76
CA THR A 394 8.75 -18.73 -18.06
C THR A 394 7.85 -17.50 -17.96
N LEU A 395 6.72 -17.61 -17.26
CA LEU A 395 5.82 -16.48 -17.06
C LEU A 395 6.45 -15.39 -16.18
N ARG A 396 7.18 -15.77 -15.12
CA ARG A 396 7.92 -14.81 -14.29
C ARG A 396 8.97 -14.06 -15.10
N ASN A 397 9.71 -14.76 -15.97
CA ASN A 397 10.73 -14.16 -16.84
C ASN A 397 10.12 -13.19 -17.87
N LEU A 398 9.00 -13.56 -18.51
CA LEU A 398 8.30 -12.67 -19.46
C LEU A 398 7.74 -11.42 -18.77
N THR A 399 7.25 -11.56 -17.53
CA THR A 399 6.77 -10.43 -16.72
C THR A 399 7.93 -9.47 -16.40
N SER A 400 9.07 -9.99 -15.96
CA SER A 400 10.28 -9.18 -15.71
C SER A 400 10.85 -8.56 -16.98
N GLU A 401 10.77 -9.24 -18.12
CA GLU A 401 11.15 -8.67 -19.42
C GLU A 401 10.29 -7.45 -19.76
N ARG A 402 8.97 -7.56 -19.61
CA ARG A 402 8.08 -6.41 -19.80
C ARG A 402 8.41 -5.28 -18.83
N ALA A 403 8.62 -5.58 -17.54
CA ALA A 403 8.98 -4.58 -16.54
C ALA A 403 10.25 -3.81 -16.95
N LEU A 404 11.28 -4.51 -17.42
CA LEU A 404 12.51 -3.90 -17.92
C LEU A 404 12.26 -3.02 -19.16
N GLN A 405 11.42 -3.46 -20.10
CA GLN A 405 11.03 -2.66 -21.27
C GLN A 405 10.35 -1.35 -20.84
N LEU A 406 9.45 -1.38 -19.85
CA LEU A 406 8.77 -0.18 -19.34
C LEU A 406 9.71 0.73 -18.55
N SER A 407 10.61 0.17 -17.74
CA SER A 407 11.69 0.93 -17.07
C SER A 407 12.58 1.65 -18.07
N ASN A 408 12.93 1.01 -19.19
CA ASN A 408 13.71 1.65 -20.25
C ASN A 408 12.94 2.82 -20.90
N VAL A 409 11.61 2.73 -21.07
CA VAL A 409 10.80 3.87 -21.53
C VAL A 409 10.89 5.04 -20.56
N LEU A 410 10.76 4.80 -19.25
CA LEU A 410 10.91 5.84 -18.22
C LEU A 410 12.30 6.49 -18.26
N LYS A 411 13.34 5.69 -18.42
CA LYS A 411 14.73 6.15 -18.55
C LYS A 411 14.93 7.03 -19.78
N GLU A 412 14.35 6.65 -20.91
CA GLU A 412 14.40 7.44 -22.14
C GLU A 412 13.64 8.76 -22.02
N ILE A 413 12.45 8.77 -21.40
CA ILE A 413 11.69 9.99 -21.11
C ILE A 413 12.53 10.98 -20.31
N ALA A 414 13.18 10.53 -19.23
CA ALA A 414 14.03 11.39 -18.40
C ALA A 414 15.21 12.00 -19.17
N ARG A 415 15.69 11.30 -20.22
CA ARG A 415 16.78 11.76 -21.08
C ARG A 415 16.31 12.74 -22.15
N SER A 416 15.17 12.48 -22.81
CA SER A 416 14.74 13.19 -24.01
C SER A 416 13.75 14.32 -23.77
N GLU A 417 12.84 14.17 -22.80
CA GLU A 417 11.78 15.16 -22.55
C GLU A 417 12.31 16.32 -21.70
N LYS A 418 11.76 17.52 -21.94
CA LYS A 418 12.07 18.74 -21.20
C LYS A 418 10.79 19.50 -20.89
N PHE A 419 10.72 20.06 -19.69
CA PHE A 419 9.58 20.81 -19.17
C PHE A 419 10.06 22.15 -18.61
N ALA A 420 9.16 23.13 -18.53
CA ALA A 420 9.54 24.49 -18.16
C ALA A 420 9.75 24.65 -16.64
N ASN A 421 9.00 23.90 -15.83
CA ASN A 421 8.95 24.11 -14.39
C ASN A 421 9.71 23.07 -13.55
N PHE A 422 10.23 22.01 -14.18
CA PHE A 422 11.01 21.00 -13.50
C PHE A 422 12.00 20.26 -14.39
N ASP A 423 13.05 19.76 -13.74
CA ASP A 423 13.94 18.75 -14.32
C ASP A 423 13.41 17.34 -14.08
N ILE A 424 13.78 16.41 -14.97
CA ILE A 424 13.44 14.99 -14.84
C ILE A 424 14.71 14.18 -14.60
N PHE A 425 14.63 13.26 -13.65
CA PHE A 425 15.65 12.26 -13.34
C PHE A 425 15.05 10.87 -13.43
N TYR A 426 15.92 9.86 -13.58
CA TYR A 426 15.52 8.46 -13.57
C TYR A 426 16.38 7.68 -12.57
N MET A 427 15.75 6.78 -11.83
CA MET A 427 16.45 5.76 -11.04
C MET A 427 15.81 4.40 -11.22
N ASP A 428 16.64 3.36 -11.25
CA ASP A 428 16.17 1.99 -11.14
C ASP A 428 15.61 1.74 -9.73
N PHE A 429 14.63 0.83 -9.62
CA PHE A 429 14.11 0.42 -8.32
C PHE A 429 15.20 -0.31 -7.52
N PRO A 430 15.55 0.15 -6.30
CA PRO A 430 16.78 -0.29 -5.62
C PRO A 430 16.69 -1.67 -4.93
N LEU A 431 15.79 -2.58 -5.33
CA LEU A 431 15.52 -3.85 -4.62
C LEU A 431 16.77 -4.68 -4.35
N ARG A 432 17.65 -4.82 -5.36
CA ARG A 432 18.88 -5.59 -5.21
C ARG A 432 19.81 -4.97 -4.15
N GLN A 433 19.99 -3.65 -4.19
CA GLN A 433 20.81 -2.93 -3.23
C GLN A 433 20.19 -3.02 -1.82
N THR A 434 18.88 -2.89 -1.71
CA THR A 434 18.13 -3.07 -0.46
C THR A 434 18.39 -4.47 0.14
N ALA A 435 18.31 -5.52 -0.68
CA ALA A 435 18.59 -6.90 -0.23
C ALA A 435 20.06 -7.11 0.17
N GLU A 436 21.00 -6.50 -0.54
CA GLU A 436 22.43 -6.55 -0.20
C GLU A 436 22.72 -5.82 1.12
N GLU A 437 22.16 -4.63 1.35
CA GLU A 437 22.28 -3.90 2.62
C GLU A 437 21.64 -4.67 3.78
N TRP A 438 20.48 -5.28 3.56
CA TRP A 438 19.83 -6.06 4.60
C TRP A 438 20.64 -7.30 5.00
N ARG A 439 21.26 -7.99 4.04
CA ARG A 439 22.19 -9.09 4.31
C ARG A 439 23.41 -8.65 5.11
N LYS A 440 23.97 -7.46 4.83
CA LYS A 440 25.07 -6.89 5.62
C LYS A 440 24.67 -6.63 7.08
N MET A 441 23.40 -6.36 7.34
CA MET A 441 22.83 -6.23 8.68
C MET A 441 22.47 -7.57 9.34
N GLY A 442 22.77 -8.71 8.70
CA GLY A 442 22.46 -10.05 9.21
C GLY A 442 21.03 -10.50 8.93
N GLY A 443 20.32 -9.79 8.05
CA GLY A 443 18.96 -10.12 7.64
C GLY A 443 18.87 -11.00 6.40
N GLU A 444 17.68 -11.54 6.17
CA GLU A 444 17.36 -12.40 5.02
C GLU A 444 16.37 -11.72 4.07
N PRO A 445 16.48 -11.93 2.74
CA PRO A 445 15.68 -11.18 1.77
C PRO A 445 14.16 -11.37 1.91
N TRP A 446 13.69 -12.52 2.41
CA TRP A 446 12.25 -12.75 2.65
C TRP A 446 11.65 -11.81 3.70
N GLN A 447 12.48 -11.24 4.58
CA GLN A 447 12.04 -10.27 5.60
C GLN A 447 11.78 -8.87 5.00
N LEU A 448 12.14 -8.66 3.74
CA LEU A 448 11.90 -7.42 3.01
C LEU A 448 10.51 -7.38 2.36
N ILE A 449 9.72 -8.46 2.47
CA ILE A 449 8.42 -8.59 1.83
C ILE A 449 7.33 -8.62 2.91
N GLU A 450 6.20 -7.96 2.64
CA GLU A 450 5.02 -7.98 3.49
C GLU A 450 4.53 -9.43 3.71
N PRO A 451 4.39 -9.89 4.97
CA PRO A 451 4.17 -11.30 5.25
C PRO A 451 2.76 -11.79 4.90
N VAL A 452 1.76 -10.91 4.84
CA VAL A 452 0.38 -11.32 4.57
C VAL A 452 0.07 -11.38 3.08
N ASP A 453 0.49 -10.39 2.29
CA ASP A 453 0.27 -10.45 0.84
C ASP A 453 1.39 -11.18 0.10
N GLY A 454 2.59 -11.29 0.69
CA GLY A 454 3.74 -11.92 0.06
C GLY A 454 4.16 -11.23 -1.24
N PHE A 455 3.92 -9.92 -1.35
CA PHE A 455 4.06 -9.17 -2.58
C PHE A 455 4.70 -7.79 -2.37
N HIS A 456 4.16 -6.97 -1.46
CA HIS A 456 4.64 -5.60 -1.29
C HIS A 456 5.95 -5.52 -0.51
N PRO A 457 6.77 -4.46 -0.73
CA PRO A 457 7.91 -4.18 0.13
C PRO A 457 7.47 -3.88 1.57
N SER A 458 8.15 -4.49 2.53
CA SER A 458 7.93 -4.26 3.96
C SER A 458 8.42 -2.89 4.43
N GLN A 459 8.09 -2.53 5.68
CA GLN A 459 8.64 -1.34 6.34
C GLN A 459 10.18 -1.33 6.40
N ILE A 460 10.85 -2.49 6.51
CA ILE A 460 12.32 -2.57 6.50
C ILE A 460 12.85 -2.24 5.10
N ALA A 461 12.21 -2.78 4.06
CA ALA A 461 12.56 -2.50 2.68
C ALA A 461 12.37 -1.02 2.35
N ALA A 462 11.29 -0.41 2.82
CA ALA A 462 11.02 1.02 2.70
C ALA A 462 12.15 1.86 3.32
N ALA A 463 12.51 1.60 4.59
CA ALA A 463 13.54 2.39 5.28
C ALA A 463 14.94 2.28 4.62
N LEU A 464 15.32 1.08 4.18
CA LEU A 464 16.56 0.86 3.44
C LEU A 464 16.51 1.51 2.04
N GLY A 465 15.36 1.41 1.36
CA GLY A 465 15.09 2.08 0.08
C GLY A 465 15.28 3.58 0.17
N THR A 466 14.74 4.23 1.21
CA THR A 466 14.97 5.65 1.49
C THR A 466 16.46 5.96 1.57
N SER A 467 17.23 5.12 2.24
CA SER A 467 18.66 5.34 2.41
C SER A 467 19.41 5.34 1.08
N ILE A 468 19.11 4.36 0.23
CA ILE A 468 19.71 4.22 -1.09
C ILE A 468 19.31 5.38 -2.00
N THR A 469 18.01 5.69 -2.07
CA THR A 469 17.46 6.81 -2.84
C THR A 469 18.10 8.14 -2.44
N TRP A 470 18.22 8.39 -1.13
CA TRP A 470 18.84 9.59 -0.60
C TRP A 470 20.33 9.70 -0.94
N GLN A 471 21.10 8.62 -0.78
CA GLN A 471 22.53 8.62 -1.10
C GLN A 471 22.76 8.84 -2.60
N LYS A 472 21.94 8.21 -3.45
CA LYS A 472 21.98 8.44 -4.90
C LYS A 472 21.70 9.91 -5.22
N ALA A 473 20.64 10.48 -4.67
CA ALA A 473 20.31 11.89 -4.88
C ALA A 473 21.40 12.85 -4.37
N LEU A 474 22.04 12.56 -3.23
CA LEU A 474 23.17 13.34 -2.74
C LEU A 474 24.38 13.30 -3.69
N HIS A 475 24.65 12.15 -4.29
CA HIS A 475 25.82 11.96 -5.13
C HIS A 475 25.61 12.48 -6.56
N GLU A 476 24.46 12.19 -7.15
CA GLU A 476 24.20 12.44 -8.58
C GLU A 476 23.43 13.74 -8.81
N TRP A 477 22.51 14.10 -7.90
CA TRP A 477 21.59 15.24 -8.08
C TRP A 477 21.45 16.11 -6.82
N PRO A 478 22.56 16.58 -6.22
CA PRO A 478 22.52 17.29 -4.93
C PRO A 478 21.62 18.54 -4.95
N GLN A 479 21.44 19.17 -6.12
CA GLN A 479 20.52 20.29 -6.33
C GLN A 479 19.06 19.93 -6.02
N VAL A 480 18.66 18.68 -6.20
CA VAL A 480 17.29 18.19 -5.95
C VAL A 480 16.95 18.27 -4.46
N LEU A 481 17.92 18.00 -3.59
CA LEU A 481 17.74 17.99 -2.13
C LEU A 481 17.91 19.37 -1.49
N GLY A 482 18.36 20.37 -2.25
CA GLY A 482 18.69 21.70 -1.73
C GLY A 482 19.90 21.70 -0.78
N LYS A 483 20.19 22.88 -0.21
CA LYS A 483 21.25 23.04 0.79
C LYS A 483 20.74 22.70 2.18
N GLU A 484 21.65 22.32 3.07
CA GLU A 484 21.35 22.26 4.49
C GLU A 484 21.10 23.67 5.03
N ASN A 485 20.05 23.82 5.83
CA ASN A 485 19.67 25.12 6.39
C ASN A 485 20.54 25.43 7.62
N PRO A 486 21.37 26.49 7.59
CA PRO A 486 22.26 26.83 8.70
C PRO A 486 21.51 27.28 9.97
N PHE A 487 20.20 27.53 9.88
CA PHE A 487 19.35 27.95 11.00
C PHE A 487 18.55 26.81 11.63
N ASN A 488 18.77 25.54 11.24
CA ASN A 488 18.03 24.40 11.79
C ASN A 488 18.07 24.34 13.32
N ASP A 489 19.24 24.56 13.94
CA ASP A 489 19.40 24.53 15.40
C ASP A 489 18.64 25.69 16.08
N GLN A 490 18.62 26.87 15.45
CA GLN A 490 17.87 28.02 15.95
C GLN A 490 16.36 27.79 15.84
N ILE A 491 15.90 27.21 14.72
CA ILE A 491 14.50 26.84 14.53
C ILE A 491 14.06 25.87 15.62
N GLU A 492 14.85 24.83 15.92
CA GLU A 492 14.53 23.89 16.99
C GLU A 492 14.55 24.54 18.38
N ALA A 493 15.53 25.41 18.67
CA ALA A 493 15.60 26.09 19.95
C ALA A 493 14.38 27.00 20.21
N ILE A 494 13.85 27.65 19.17
CA ILE A 494 12.74 28.60 19.27
C ILE A 494 11.38 27.89 19.16
N PHE A 495 11.21 27.06 18.14
CA PHE A 495 9.93 26.46 17.75
C PHE A 495 9.78 24.99 18.18
N LYS A 496 10.80 24.41 18.80
CA LYS A 496 10.82 23.02 19.30
C LYS A 496 10.51 22.01 18.18
N ASP A 497 9.41 21.29 18.33
CA ASP A 497 8.92 20.30 17.37
C ASP A 497 8.13 20.93 16.21
N GLN A 498 8.01 22.25 16.18
CA GLN A 498 7.27 23.03 15.18
C GLN A 498 5.75 22.74 15.17
N GLY A 499 5.20 22.33 16.31
CA GLY A 499 3.78 22.01 16.46
C GLY A 499 3.42 20.57 16.06
N GLY A 500 4.43 19.72 15.85
CA GLY A 500 4.25 18.30 15.52
C GLY A 500 3.54 18.09 14.19
N HIS A 501 3.10 16.86 13.93
CA HIS A 501 2.41 16.51 12.69
C HIS A 501 0.89 16.49 12.84
#